data_AF-A0A518CZX4-F1
#
_entry.id   AF-A0A518CZX4-F1
#
_cell.length_a   1.000
_cell.length_b   1.000
_cell.length_c   1.000
_cell.angle_alpha   90.00
_cell.angle_beta   90.00
_cell.angle_gamma   90.00
#
_symmetry.space_group_name_H-M   'P 1'
#
loop_
_entity.id
_entity.type
_entity.pdbx_description
1 polymer ?
#
loop_
_entity_poly.entity_id
_entity_poly.type
_entity_poly.pdbx_seq_one_letter_code
_entity_poly.pdbx_strand_id
1 'polypeptide(L)'
;MPIEIAVPLVRAFEIYALVGVLVGGLFAFRGAARVDPDAAGAPLGFKLLIWPAAAALWPWSVWRMVGSKQPPIQSDAHRRAAREVAP
;
A
#
# COMPACT_ATOMS: atom_id res chain seq x y z
N MET A 1 29.24 -9.32 27.46
CA MET A 1 27.86 -8.87 27.74
C MET A 1 27.10 -8.19 26.57
N PRO A 2 27.66 -7.74 25.42
CA PRO A 2 26.83 -7.07 24.38
C PRO A 2 26.04 -8.02 23.48
N ILE A 3 26.46 -9.30 23.38
CA ILE A 3 25.84 -10.30 22.50
C ILE A 3 24.41 -10.66 22.95
N GLU A 4 24.12 -10.58 24.25
CA GLU A 4 22.82 -10.97 24.81
C GLU A 4 21.67 -10.11 24.31
N ILE A 5 21.94 -8.84 23.98
CA ILE A 5 20.94 -7.92 23.41
C ILE A 5 20.96 -7.97 21.88
N ALA A 6 22.13 -8.19 21.28
CA ALA A 6 22.28 -8.22 19.83
C ALA A 6 21.44 -9.35 19.18
N VAL A 7 21.48 -10.56 19.74
CA VAL A 7 20.75 -11.72 19.21
C VAL A 7 19.23 -11.50 19.16
N PRO A 8 18.53 -11.15 20.26
CA PRO A 8 17.09 -10.92 20.21
C PRO A 8 16.72 -9.72 19.34
N LEU A 9 17.54 -8.66 19.33
CA LEU A 9 17.31 -7.49 18.49
C LEU A 9 17.36 -7.85 17.00
N VAL A 10 18.42 -8.54 16.57
CA VAL A 10 18.56 -8.99 15.17
C VAL A 10 17.42 -9.92 14.78
N ARG A 11 17.05 -10.88 15.64
CA ARG A 11 15.90 -11.76 15.39
C ARG A 11 14.59 -11.00 15.26
N ALA A 12 14.38 -9.96 16.08
CA ALA A 12 13.19 -9.11 15.97
C ALA A 12 13.16 -8.37 14.62
N PHE A 13 14.29 -7.84 14.17
CA PHE A 13 14.41 -7.22 12.84
C PHE A 13 14.24 -8.22 11.70
N GLU A 14 14.75 -9.44 11.82
CA GLU A 14 14.55 -10.52 10.83
C GLU A 14 13.07 -10.88 10.69
N ILE A 15 12.37 -11.07 11.82
CA ILE A 15 10.93 -11.34 11.83
C ILE A 15 10.17 -10.15 11.23
N TYR A 16 10.50 -8.93 11.64
CA TYR A 16 9.89 -7.72 11.09
C TYR A 16 10.09 -7.61 9.58
N ALA A 17 11.30 -7.91 9.08
CA ALA A 17 11.62 -7.90 7.66
C ALA A 17 10.87 -9.00 6.90
N LEU A 18 10.81 -10.23 7.43
CA LEU A 18 10.07 -11.35 6.81
C LEU A 18 8.59 -11.04 6.70
N VAL A 19 7.97 -10.54 7.77
CA VAL A 19 6.58 -10.08 7.75
C VAL A 19 6.41 -8.94 6.76
N GLY A 20 7.33 -7.99 6.76
CA GLY A 20 7.37 -6.88 5.82
C GLY A 20 7.37 -7.34 4.37
N VAL A 21 8.22 -8.28 3.99
CA VAL A 21 8.30 -8.82 2.63
C VAL A 21 6.96 -9.42 2.18
N LEU A 22 6.33 -10.22 3.05
CA LEU A 22 5.04 -10.86 2.76
C LEU A 22 3.91 -9.83 2.65
N VAL A 23 3.78 -8.96 3.65
CA VAL A 23 2.72 -7.94 3.72
C VAL A 23 2.91 -6.87 2.65
N GLY A 24 4.13 -6.40 2.46
CA GLY A 24 4.51 -5.45 1.42
C GLY A 24 4.23 -6.01 0.03
N GLY A 25 4.46 -7.32 -0.18
CA GLY A 25 4.11 -7.99 -1.43
C GLY A 25 2.61 -7.99 -1.65
N LEU A 26 1.86 -8.45 -0.65
CA LEU A 26 0.40 -8.42 -0.68
C LEU A 26 -0.13 -7.00 -0.95
N PHE A 27 0.47 -5.98 -0.33
CA PHE A 27 0.14 -4.58 -0.54
C PHE A 27 0.44 -4.15 -1.98
N ALA A 28 1.65 -4.37 -2.49
CA ALA A 28 2.05 -3.93 -3.83
C ALA A 28 1.18 -4.55 -4.94
N PHE A 29 0.76 -5.83 -4.78
CA PHE A 29 -0.02 -6.52 -5.79
C PHE A 29 -1.53 -6.34 -5.66
N ARG A 30 -2.07 -6.23 -4.44
CA ARG A 30 -3.53 -6.24 -4.16
C ARG A 30 -4.01 -5.07 -3.32
N GLY A 31 -3.18 -4.57 -2.40
CA GLY A 31 -3.55 -3.48 -1.48
C GLY A 31 -3.42 -2.08 -2.06
N ALA A 32 -2.47 -1.86 -2.98
CA ALA A 32 -2.17 -0.54 -3.55
C ALA A 32 -3.40 0.07 -4.24
N ALA A 33 -4.16 -0.75 -4.98
CA ALA A 33 -5.41 -0.35 -5.63
C ALA A 33 -6.52 0.11 -4.66
N ARG A 34 -6.46 -0.29 -3.38
CA ARG A 34 -7.44 0.15 -2.36
C ARG A 34 -7.13 1.53 -1.81
N VAL A 35 -5.84 1.88 -1.75
CA VAL A 35 -5.37 3.17 -1.23
C VAL A 35 -5.34 4.21 -2.35
N ASP A 36 -4.96 3.79 -3.56
CA ASP A 36 -4.85 4.64 -4.73
C ASP A 36 -5.50 3.94 -5.94
N PRO A 37 -6.62 4.46 -6.47
CA PRO A 37 -7.25 3.93 -7.69
C PRO A 37 -6.31 3.89 -8.90
N ASP A 38 -5.36 4.84 -9.00
CA ASP A 38 -4.43 4.92 -10.12
C ASP A 38 -3.40 3.77 -10.08
N ALA A 39 -3.18 3.19 -8.89
CA ALA A 39 -2.31 2.02 -8.72
C ALA A 39 -2.95 0.71 -9.22
N ALA A 40 -4.26 0.68 -9.51
CA ALA A 40 -4.94 -0.52 -10.03
C ALA A 40 -4.41 -0.95 -11.41
N GLY A 41 -4.11 0.02 -12.27
CA GLY A 41 -3.57 -0.21 -13.62
C GLY A 41 -2.06 -0.21 -13.73
N ALA A 42 -1.33 -0.07 -12.61
CA ALA A 42 0.10 0.15 -12.65
C ALA A 42 0.88 -1.08 -13.17
N PRO A 43 1.92 -0.87 -13.99
CA PRO A 43 2.72 -1.95 -14.56
C PRO A 43 3.49 -2.73 -13.49
N LEU A 44 3.87 -3.96 -13.80
CA LEU A 44 4.58 -4.85 -12.87
C LEU A 44 5.86 -4.20 -12.31
N GLY A 45 6.58 -3.42 -13.14
CA GLY A 45 7.78 -2.68 -12.71
C GLY A 45 7.49 -1.65 -11.61
N PHE A 46 6.34 -0.97 -11.65
CA PHE A 46 5.94 -0.07 -10.58
C PHE A 46 5.66 -0.84 -9.28
N LYS A 47 4.98 -1.99 -9.37
CA LYS A 47 4.69 -2.84 -8.19
C LYS A 47 5.97 -3.37 -7.55
N LEU A 48 6.95 -3.78 -8.34
CA LEU A 48 8.29 -4.16 -7.88
C LEU A 48 9.05 -2.98 -7.25
N LEU A 49 8.92 -1.78 -7.81
CA LEU A 49 9.58 -0.58 -7.29
C LEU A 49 9.06 -0.17 -5.91
N ILE A 50 7.73 -0.24 -5.71
CA ILE A 50 7.12 0.15 -4.42
C ILE A 50 7.20 -0.96 -3.37
N TRP A 51 7.40 -2.21 -3.79
CA TRP A 51 7.44 -3.37 -2.89
C TRP A 51 8.45 -3.25 -1.74
N PRO A 52 9.74 -2.91 -1.95
CA PRO A 52 10.71 -2.81 -0.85
C PRO A 52 10.33 -1.70 0.16
N ALA A 53 9.78 -0.58 -0.33
CA ALA A 53 9.27 0.48 0.54
C ALA A 53 8.05 0.02 1.34
N ALA A 54 7.10 -0.66 0.69
CA ALA A 54 5.92 -1.24 1.33
C ALA A 54 6.29 -2.34 2.34
N ALA A 55 7.38 -3.07 2.11
CA ALA A 55 7.89 -4.07 3.03
C ALA A 55 8.54 -3.44 4.26
N ALA A 56 9.35 -2.40 4.08
CA ALA A 56 9.97 -1.68 5.20
C ALA A 56 8.93 -0.96 6.08
N LEU A 57 7.91 -0.37 5.46
CA LEU A 57 6.85 0.40 6.14
C LEU A 57 5.52 -0.37 6.23
N TRP A 58 5.58 -1.70 6.28
CA TRP A 58 4.38 -2.54 6.27
C TRP A 58 3.32 -2.18 7.34
N PRO A 59 3.65 -1.77 8.59
CA PRO A 59 2.62 -1.44 9.57
C PRO A 59 1.81 -0.22 9.12
N TRP A 60 2.49 0.75 8.51
CA TRP A 60 1.86 1.95 7.95
C TRP A 60 1.03 1.62 6.71
N SER A 61 1.57 0.78 5.81
CA SER A 61 0.84 0.33 4.63
C SER A 61 -0.45 -0.43 4.99
N VAL A 62 -0.41 -1.28 6.01
CA VAL A 62 -1.59 -1.98 6.54
C VAL A 62 -2.57 -0.98 7.15
N TRP A 63 -2.09 -0.06 7.99
CA TRP A 63 -2.94 0.96 8.59
C TRP A 63 -3.66 1.81 7.54
N ARG A 64 -2.93 2.22 6.50
CA ARG A 64 -3.49 2.94 5.36
C ARG A 64 -4.52 2.11 4.61
N MET A 65 -4.30 0.82 4.42
CA MET A 65 -5.22 -0.07 3.71
C MET A 65 -6.53 -0.32 4.48
N VAL A 66 -6.50 -0.31 5.82
CA VAL A 66 -7.70 -0.41 6.66
C VAL A 66 -8.43 0.93 6.77
N GLY A 67 -7.69 2.05 6.81
CA GLY A 67 -8.24 3.40 6.97
C GLY A 67 -8.64 4.12 5.68
N SER A 68 -8.31 3.59 4.50
CA SER A 68 -8.63 4.21 3.22
C SER A 68 -10.14 4.19 2.95
N LYS A 69 -10.82 5.28 3.33
CA LYS A 69 -12.10 5.68 2.75
C LYS A 69 -11.81 6.30 1.40
N GLN A 70 -12.19 5.63 0.31
CA GLN A 70 -12.09 6.22 -1.03
C GLN A 70 -12.75 7.61 -0.99
N PRO A 71 -12.10 8.67 -1.49
CA PRO A 71 -12.73 9.97 -1.62
C PRO A 71 -14.05 9.76 -2.37
N PRO A 72 -15.19 10.25 -1.85
CA PRO A 72 -16.45 10.13 -2.57
C PRO A 72 -16.25 10.76 -3.94
N ILE A 73 -16.49 9.98 -5.00
CA ILE A 73 -16.47 10.48 -6.38
C ILE A 73 -17.46 11.64 -6.42
N GLN A 74 -16.95 12.86 -6.47
CA GLN A 74 -17.77 14.06 -6.44
C GLN A 74 -18.66 14.06 -7.69
N SER A 75 -19.96 13.84 -7.47
CA SER A 75 -20.99 13.79 -8.51
C SER A 75 -21.73 15.12 -8.59
N ASP A 76 -21.00 16.23 -8.67
CA ASP A 76 -21.61 17.55 -8.77
C ASP A 76 -22.50 17.66 -10.01
N ALA A 77 -23.56 18.46 -9.90
CA ALA A 77 -24.56 18.67 -10.95
C ALA A 77 -23.93 19.05 -12.30
N HIS A 78 -22.83 19.81 -12.29
CA HIS A 78 -22.05 20.14 -13.48
C HIS A 78 -21.53 18.91 -14.24
N ARG A 79 -21.07 17.86 -13.54
CA ARG A 79 -20.53 16.64 -14.18
C ARG A 79 -21.63 15.72 -14.71
N ARG A 80 -22.82 15.76 -14.10
CA ARG A 80 -24.01 15.05 -14.60
C ARG A 80 -24.55 15.71 -15.86
N ALA A 81 -24.69 17.04 -15.85
CA ALA A 81 -25.08 17.81 -17.04
C ALA A 81 -24.11 17.60 -18.21
N ALA A 82 -22.80 17.55 -17.95
CA ALA A 82 -21.81 17.27 -18.99
C ALA A 82 -21.91 15.85 -19.61
N ARG A 83 -22.44 14.85 -18.89
CA ARG A 83 -22.69 13.51 -19.43
C ARG A 83 -23.98 13.42 -20.24
N GLU A 84 -25.00 14.20 -19.88
CA GLU A 84 -26.27 14.26 -20.63
C GLU A 84 -26.12 15.05 -21.95
N VAL A 85 -25.16 15.96 -22.02
CA VAL A 85 -24.90 16.78 -23.22
C VAL A 85 -23.86 16.14 -24.16
N ALA A 86 -23.12 15.12 -23.71
CA ALA A 86 -22.20 14.39 -24.57
C ALA A 86 -22.99 13.42 -25.50
N PRO A 87 -22.83 13.50 -26.84
CA PRO A 87 -23.61 12.74 -27.83
C PRO A 87 -23.30 11.25 -27.87
#